data_AF-A0A969HL15-F1
#
_entry.id   AF-A0A969HL15-F1
#
_cell.length_a   1.000
_cell.length_b   1.000
_cell.length_c   1.000
_cell.angle_alpha   90.00
_cell.angle_beta   90.00
_cell.angle_gamma   90.00
#
_symmetry.space_group_name_H-M   'P 1'
#
loop_
_entity.id
_entity.type
_entity.pdbx_description
1 polymer ?
#
loop_
_entity_poly.entity_id
_entity_poly.type
_entity_poly.pdbx_seq_one_letter_code
_entity_poly.pdbx_strand_id
1 'polypeptide(L)'
;MSSTYAQEGTKQLMPDSTDIHYLEIYGPGNRFGTYRAADRERIYIRLKAGEIMFFGMKMFQQTADHRGDPARTSVRVNDPTGNIVFPAQAVPTSGPGYIASYKQAVCGPIGAIINGDAVRDGYEPLSFVAPLSGDYYLEYETWQDVQQTRLTTQGRETWFEFFDVTVTDADSNIVTNSNDPTRPAGRLWSRQWALNTTSFERFPVKTAFYIYTEDGFVNRVRFEMFPFEYTFVSNAFGIKQTNDAFANRRSVPGNALANNI
;
A
#
# COMPACT_ATOMS: atom_id res chain seq x y z
N MET A 1 19.35 18.84 10.61
CA MET A 1 17.93 19.25 10.72
C MET A 1 17.10 17.99 10.67
N SER A 2 16.45 17.63 11.78
CA SER A 2 15.59 16.44 11.84
C SER A 2 14.28 16.77 11.15
N SER A 3 14.06 16.22 9.96
CA SER A 3 12.77 16.29 9.31
C SER A 3 11.97 15.06 9.71
N THR A 4 10.93 15.27 10.51
CA THR A 4 10.16 14.23 11.19
C THR A 4 8.77 14.20 10.54
N TYR A 5 8.39 13.11 9.85
CA TYR A 5 7.12 13.01 9.10
C TYR A 5 6.37 11.70 9.32
N ALA A 6 5.05 11.77 9.51
CA ALA A 6 4.21 10.72 10.09
C ALA A 6 3.36 9.90 9.08
N GLN A 7 3.72 9.90 7.79
CA GLN A 7 2.98 9.24 6.71
C GLN A 7 3.26 7.73 6.61
N GLU A 8 2.35 6.95 5.99
CA GLU A 8 2.52 5.52 5.70
C GLU A 8 2.53 5.23 4.18
N GLY A 9 3.51 4.46 3.70
CA GLY A 9 3.69 4.12 2.28
C GLY A 9 5.15 4.12 1.85
N THR A 10 5.48 4.91 0.82
CA THR A 10 6.80 5.00 0.17
C THR A 10 7.91 5.18 1.20
N LYS A 11 7.70 6.01 2.21
CA LYS A 11 8.70 6.27 3.24
C LYS A 11 9.11 5.03 4.04
N GLN A 12 8.19 4.11 4.31
CA GLN A 12 8.48 2.84 5.00
C GLN A 12 9.03 1.80 4.05
N LEU A 13 8.49 1.74 2.83
CA LEU A 13 8.87 0.74 1.83
C LEU A 13 10.26 1.05 1.24
N MET A 14 10.54 2.32 0.99
CA MET A 14 11.76 2.85 0.40
C MET A 14 12.40 3.88 1.34
N PRO A 15 13.19 3.47 2.36
CA PRO A 15 13.82 4.41 3.30
C PRO A 15 14.85 5.36 2.65
N ASP A 16 15.39 4.97 1.50
CA ASP A 16 16.26 5.79 0.65
C ASP A 16 15.71 5.80 -0.79
N SER A 17 15.91 6.90 -1.50
CA SER A 17 15.56 7.04 -2.92
C SER A 17 16.20 6.00 -3.83
N THR A 18 17.30 5.40 -3.39
CA THR A 18 18.06 4.38 -4.11
C THR A 18 17.67 2.96 -3.72
N ASP A 19 16.81 2.77 -2.73
CA ASP A 19 16.31 1.45 -2.30
C ASP A 19 14.95 1.18 -2.94
N ILE A 20 14.96 0.81 -4.22
CA ILE A 20 13.73 0.55 -5.00
C ILE A 20 12.90 -0.53 -4.32
N HIS A 21 11.64 -0.20 -4.03
CA HIS A 21 10.71 -1.11 -3.40
C HIS A 21 9.26 -0.71 -3.67
N TYR A 22 8.73 -1.18 -4.78
CA TYR A 22 7.42 -0.82 -5.31
C TYR A 22 6.32 -1.65 -4.69
N LEU A 23 5.14 -1.02 -4.53
CA LEU A 23 3.91 -1.73 -4.20
C LEU A 23 3.36 -2.37 -5.48
N GLU A 24 3.15 -3.68 -5.46
CA GLU A 24 2.72 -4.42 -6.64
C GLU A 24 1.27 -4.87 -6.52
N ILE A 25 0.39 -4.27 -7.33
CA ILE A 25 -1.00 -4.68 -7.47
C ILE A 25 -1.08 -5.86 -8.43
N TYR A 26 -1.90 -6.85 -8.06
CA TYR A 26 -1.99 -8.13 -8.78
C TYR A 26 -0.63 -8.84 -8.82
N GLY A 27 0.04 -8.93 -7.67
CA GLY A 27 1.36 -9.54 -7.55
C GLY A 27 1.37 -11.06 -7.72
N PRO A 28 2.57 -11.68 -7.68
CA PRO A 28 2.78 -13.05 -8.12
C PRO A 28 1.87 -14.04 -7.40
N GLY A 29 0.99 -14.65 -8.19
CA GLY A 29 0.07 -15.69 -7.75
C GLY A 29 -1.08 -15.22 -6.83
N ASN A 30 -1.30 -13.91 -6.68
CA ASN A 30 -2.33 -13.37 -5.79
C ASN A 30 -3.11 -12.19 -6.41
N ARG A 31 -4.18 -11.75 -5.75
CA ARG A 31 -5.05 -10.64 -6.20
C ARG A 31 -4.89 -9.38 -5.37
N PHE A 32 -3.71 -9.19 -4.77
CA PHE A 32 -3.44 -8.10 -3.84
C PHE A 32 -3.85 -6.73 -4.39
N GLY A 33 -4.63 -6.02 -3.58
CA GLY A 33 -5.14 -4.68 -3.85
C GLY A 33 -6.06 -4.55 -5.07
N THR A 34 -6.47 -5.65 -5.72
CA THR A 34 -7.37 -5.57 -6.89
C THR A 34 -8.83 -5.33 -6.51
N TYR A 35 -9.65 -4.93 -7.48
CA TYR A 35 -11.10 -4.88 -7.31
C TYR A 35 -11.66 -6.25 -6.88
N ARG A 36 -12.46 -6.21 -5.81
CA ARG A 36 -13.07 -7.39 -5.17
C ARG A 36 -12.04 -8.39 -4.68
N ALA A 37 -10.83 -7.94 -4.32
CA ALA A 37 -9.86 -8.76 -3.64
C ALA A 37 -10.49 -9.37 -2.37
N ALA A 38 -10.09 -10.61 -2.08
CA ALA A 38 -10.50 -11.25 -0.83
C ALA A 38 -9.98 -10.42 0.36
N ASP A 39 -10.67 -10.45 1.50
CA ASP A 39 -10.30 -9.70 2.71
C ASP A 39 -8.80 -9.81 3.09
N ARG A 40 -8.19 -10.98 2.88
CA ARG A 40 -6.76 -11.22 3.15
C ARG A 40 -5.79 -10.52 2.18
N GLU A 41 -6.28 -10.02 1.06
CA GLU A 41 -5.52 -9.44 -0.05
C GLU A 41 -5.80 -7.94 -0.22
N ARG A 42 -6.57 -7.32 0.68
CA ARG A 42 -6.92 -5.89 0.60
C ARG A 42 -5.89 -4.99 1.26
N ILE A 43 -5.85 -3.74 0.81
CA ILE A 43 -5.08 -2.66 1.44
C ILE A 43 -6.05 -1.86 2.30
N TYR A 44 -5.92 -2.00 3.63
CA TYR A 44 -6.85 -1.42 4.60
C TYR A 44 -6.30 -0.15 5.24
N ILE A 45 -7.18 0.81 5.48
CA ILE A 45 -6.91 2.02 6.22
C ILE A 45 -7.93 2.15 7.34
N ARG A 46 -7.46 2.18 8.59
CA ARG A 46 -8.31 2.43 9.76
C ARG A 46 -8.58 3.93 9.91
N LEU A 47 -9.83 4.33 9.81
CA LEU A 47 -10.28 5.70 10.05
C LEU A 47 -11.32 5.76 11.17
N LYS A 48 -11.39 6.89 11.87
CA LYS A 48 -12.53 7.30 12.69
C LYS A 48 -13.42 8.25 11.90
N ALA A 49 -14.71 8.27 12.19
CA ALA A 49 -15.62 9.26 11.60
C ALA A 49 -15.09 10.69 11.82
N GLY A 50 -15.04 11.49 10.75
CA GLY A 50 -14.50 12.84 10.75
C GLY A 50 -12.98 12.96 10.52
N GLU A 51 -12.23 11.86 10.57
CA GLU A 51 -10.83 11.86 10.11
C GLU A 51 -10.77 12.05 8.58
N ILE A 52 -9.70 12.68 8.11
CA ILE A 52 -9.44 12.89 6.68
C ILE A 52 -8.37 11.89 6.25
N MET A 53 -8.64 11.18 5.14
CA MET A 53 -7.62 10.40 4.47
C MET A 53 -7.09 11.20 3.29
N PHE A 54 -5.81 11.56 3.34
CA PHE A 54 -5.05 12.03 2.19
C PHE A 54 -4.31 10.86 1.57
N PHE A 55 -4.26 10.81 0.25
CA PHE A 55 -3.51 9.78 -0.45
C PHE A 55 -3.01 10.25 -1.81
N GLY A 56 -1.94 9.62 -2.25
CA GLY A 56 -1.29 9.90 -3.52
C GLY A 56 -0.51 8.69 -4.01
N MET A 57 -0.19 8.72 -5.30
CA MET A 57 0.52 7.64 -5.94
C MET A 57 1.24 8.10 -7.20
N LYS A 58 2.25 7.32 -7.59
CA LYS A 58 2.85 7.33 -8.91
C LYS A 58 3.07 5.90 -9.32
N MET A 59 2.48 5.55 -10.45
CA MET A 59 2.70 4.25 -11.05
C MET A 59 4.03 4.25 -11.81
N PHE A 60 4.80 3.18 -11.68
CA PHE A 60 5.98 2.96 -12.49
C PHE A 60 5.56 2.73 -13.94
N GLN A 61 6.19 3.43 -14.88
CA GLN A 61 5.90 3.31 -16.31
C GLN A 61 7.11 2.67 -16.99
N GLN A 62 7.03 1.38 -17.31
CA GLN A 62 8.05 0.73 -18.12
C GLN A 62 7.73 0.93 -19.62
N THR A 63 8.69 1.46 -20.38
CA THR A 63 8.48 1.85 -21.78
C THR A 63 8.42 0.69 -22.78
N ALA A 64 8.76 -0.55 -22.37
CA ALA A 64 8.85 -1.69 -23.29
C ALA A 64 7.77 -2.78 -23.08
N ASP A 65 7.37 -3.08 -21.83
CA ASP A 65 6.57 -4.29 -21.53
C ASP A 65 5.13 -4.01 -21.03
N HIS A 66 4.63 -2.77 -21.14
CA HIS A 66 3.24 -2.40 -20.82
C HIS A 66 2.76 -2.81 -19.40
N ARG A 67 3.70 -2.96 -18.46
CA ARG A 67 3.44 -3.17 -17.03
C ARG A 67 3.11 -1.81 -16.44
N GLY A 68 1.82 -1.59 -16.14
CA GLY A 68 1.29 -0.31 -15.69
C GLY A 68 0.99 0.68 -16.83
N ASP A 69 -0.29 0.87 -17.15
CA ASP A 69 -0.78 2.03 -17.90
C ASP A 69 -1.72 2.85 -16.98
N PRO A 70 -1.38 4.11 -16.63
CA PRO A 70 -2.17 4.87 -15.66
C PRO A 70 -3.53 5.27 -16.24
N ALA A 71 -3.64 5.38 -17.58
CA ALA A 71 -4.91 5.63 -18.24
C ALA A 71 -5.84 4.40 -18.20
N ARG A 72 -5.26 3.22 -17.94
CA ARG A 72 -5.97 1.94 -17.80
C ARG A 72 -5.91 1.37 -16.39
N THR A 73 -5.55 2.18 -15.41
CA THR A 73 -5.56 1.79 -14.01
C THR A 73 -6.40 2.79 -13.25
N SER A 74 -7.36 2.31 -12.47
CA SER A 74 -8.20 3.17 -11.64
C SER A 74 -8.16 2.75 -10.18
N VAL A 75 -8.15 3.73 -9.30
CA VAL A 75 -8.23 3.55 -7.84
C VAL A 75 -9.63 3.93 -7.35
N ARG A 76 -10.14 3.22 -6.36
CA ARG A 76 -11.32 3.63 -5.57
C ARG A 76 -11.09 3.35 -4.09
N VAL A 77 -11.92 3.96 -3.24
CA VAL A 77 -11.97 3.66 -1.81
C VAL A 77 -13.38 3.23 -1.44
N ASN A 78 -13.47 2.11 -0.73
CA ASN A 78 -14.70 1.63 -0.15
C ASN A 78 -14.68 1.81 1.37
N ASP A 79 -15.85 2.02 1.96
CA ASP A 79 -16.06 2.09 3.39
C ASP A 79 -16.10 0.69 4.03
N PRO A 80 -16.11 0.62 5.39
CA PRO A 80 -16.18 -0.65 6.11
C PRO A 80 -17.41 -1.52 5.82
N THR A 81 -18.47 -0.95 5.25
CA THR A 81 -19.69 -1.66 4.86
C THR A 81 -19.72 -2.04 3.37
N GLY A 82 -18.68 -1.64 2.61
CA GLY A 82 -18.53 -1.92 1.19
C GLY A 82 -19.11 -0.86 0.25
N ASN A 83 -19.56 0.29 0.74
CA ASN A 83 -19.99 1.38 -0.15
C ASN A 83 -18.78 2.16 -0.67
N ILE A 84 -18.90 2.70 -1.88
CA ILE A 84 -17.84 3.51 -2.48
C ILE A 84 -17.91 4.94 -1.91
N VAL A 85 -16.86 5.35 -1.20
CA VAL A 85 -16.73 6.73 -0.64
C VAL A 85 -15.80 7.62 -1.46
N PHE A 86 -14.90 7.00 -2.23
CA PHE A 86 -14.13 7.67 -3.26
C PHE A 86 -14.36 6.92 -4.58
N PRO A 87 -15.06 7.54 -5.55
CA PRO A 87 -15.40 6.87 -6.81
C PRO A 87 -14.16 6.48 -7.61
N ALA A 88 -14.33 5.51 -8.50
CA ALA A 88 -13.24 5.07 -9.37
C ALA A 88 -12.70 6.23 -10.20
N GLN A 89 -11.41 6.53 -10.05
CA GLN A 89 -10.69 7.53 -10.81
C GLN A 89 -9.43 6.92 -11.40
N ALA A 90 -9.08 7.32 -12.63
CA ALA A 90 -7.81 6.92 -13.24
C ALA A 90 -6.63 7.34 -12.36
N VAL A 91 -5.58 6.50 -12.33
CA VAL A 91 -4.35 6.81 -11.63
C VAL A 91 -3.75 8.09 -12.24
N PRO A 92 -3.44 9.11 -11.43
CA PRO A 92 -3.03 10.40 -11.95
C PRO A 92 -1.61 10.33 -12.52
N THR A 93 -1.36 11.10 -13.59
CA THR A 93 -0.03 11.32 -14.18
C THR A 93 0.52 12.73 -13.92
N SER A 94 -0.31 13.59 -13.32
CA SER A 94 -0.02 14.97 -12.96
C SER A 94 -1.14 15.51 -12.06
N GLY A 95 -0.90 16.61 -11.33
CA GLY A 95 -1.92 17.28 -10.53
C GLY A 95 -2.33 16.50 -9.26
N PRO A 96 -3.56 16.70 -8.76
CA PRO A 96 -4.04 16.05 -7.53
C PRO A 96 -3.85 14.53 -7.54
N GLY A 97 -3.27 14.02 -6.45
CA GLY A 97 -2.95 12.61 -6.25
C GLY A 97 -1.64 12.14 -6.89
N TYR A 98 -1.01 12.92 -7.76
CA TYR A 98 0.24 12.52 -8.42
C TYR A 98 1.45 12.87 -7.56
N ILE A 99 2.29 11.87 -7.28
CA ILE A 99 3.57 12.06 -6.57
C ILE A 99 4.70 12.12 -7.60
N ALA A 100 5.23 13.30 -7.91
CA ALA A 100 6.21 13.45 -8.99
C ALA A 100 7.62 12.95 -8.63
N SER A 101 7.97 12.93 -7.34
CA SER A 101 9.32 12.58 -6.89
C SER A 101 9.34 11.92 -5.51
N TYR A 102 10.43 11.21 -5.23
CA TYR A 102 10.70 10.65 -3.90
C TYR A 102 10.66 11.72 -2.80
N LYS A 103 11.19 12.93 -3.07
CA LYS A 103 11.15 14.05 -2.11
C LYS A 103 9.71 14.39 -1.72
N GLN A 104 8.79 14.44 -2.68
CA GLN A 104 7.37 14.66 -2.39
C GLN A 104 6.78 13.48 -1.62
N ALA A 105 7.10 12.24 -2.02
CA ALA A 105 6.61 11.03 -1.37
C ALA A 105 6.97 10.97 0.12
N VAL A 106 8.20 11.35 0.49
CA VAL A 106 8.65 11.35 1.89
C VAL A 106 8.25 12.60 2.68
N CYS A 107 7.87 13.67 1.98
CA CYS A 107 7.37 14.91 2.59
C CYS A 107 5.87 14.82 2.89
N GLY A 108 5.11 14.10 2.03
CA GLY A 108 3.70 13.78 2.22
C GLY A 108 2.74 14.72 1.51
N PRO A 109 1.45 14.68 1.89
CA PRO A 109 0.41 15.48 1.27
C PRO A 109 0.46 16.94 1.75
N ILE A 110 0.40 17.88 0.81
CA ILE A 110 0.20 19.30 1.10
C ILE A 110 -1.15 19.47 1.80
N GLY A 111 -1.15 20.27 2.88
CA GLY A 111 -2.34 20.51 3.71
C GLY A 111 -2.39 19.68 4.99
N ALA A 112 -1.64 18.60 5.10
CA ALA A 112 -1.42 17.93 6.38
C ALA A 112 -0.52 18.78 7.30
N ILE A 113 -0.81 18.74 8.60
CA ILE A 113 -0.03 19.38 9.66
C ILE A 113 0.73 18.29 10.41
N ILE A 114 2.05 18.40 10.40
CA ILE A 114 2.96 17.45 11.03
C ILE A 114 3.75 18.23 12.07
N ASN A 115 3.58 17.86 13.33
CA ASN A 115 4.25 18.51 14.47
C ASN A 115 3.97 20.02 14.57
N GLY A 116 2.79 20.46 14.13
CA GLY A 116 2.41 21.86 14.10
C GLY A 116 2.82 22.61 12.83
N ASP A 117 3.61 21.99 11.94
CA ASP A 117 4.03 22.58 10.69
C ASP A 117 3.22 22.04 9.51
N ALA A 118 2.67 22.94 8.70
CA ALA A 118 1.98 22.56 7.47
C ALA A 118 2.98 22.09 6.41
N VAL A 119 2.69 20.96 5.76
CA VAL A 119 3.46 20.43 4.63
C VAL A 119 3.31 21.35 3.41
N ARG A 120 4.43 21.80 2.84
CA ARG A 120 4.47 22.71 1.67
C ARG A 120 5.19 22.14 0.45
N ASP A 121 6.22 21.32 0.66
CA ASP A 121 7.05 20.74 -0.40
C ASP A 121 6.57 19.33 -0.85
N GLY A 122 5.36 18.97 -0.42
CA GLY A 122 4.73 17.68 -0.66
C GLY A 122 4.11 17.51 -2.05
N TYR A 123 3.17 16.58 -2.14
CA TYR A 123 2.29 16.43 -3.30
C TYR A 123 0.89 16.98 -3.00
N GLU A 124 0.16 17.45 -4.03
CA GLU A 124 -1.26 17.78 -3.90
C GLU A 124 -2.06 16.48 -3.78
N PRO A 125 -2.80 16.21 -2.69
CA PRO A 125 -3.39 14.90 -2.46
C PRO A 125 -4.78 14.73 -3.07
N LEU A 126 -5.18 13.47 -3.28
CA LEU A 126 -6.59 13.10 -3.26
C LEU A 126 -7.03 12.98 -1.80
N SER A 127 -8.30 13.28 -1.51
CA SER A 127 -8.81 13.14 -0.15
C SER A 127 -10.30 12.89 -0.05
N PHE A 128 -10.70 12.36 1.11
CA PHE A 128 -12.10 12.35 1.55
C PHE A 128 -12.16 12.38 3.09
N VAL A 129 -13.30 12.81 3.62
CA VAL A 129 -13.62 12.76 5.05
C VAL A 129 -14.35 11.46 5.33
N ALA A 130 -13.90 10.70 6.33
CA ALA A 130 -14.51 9.43 6.70
C ALA A 130 -15.92 9.64 7.29
N PRO A 131 -17.00 9.16 6.64
CA PRO A 131 -18.36 9.28 7.18
C PRO A 131 -18.61 8.38 8.39
N LEU A 132 -17.89 7.26 8.51
CA LEU A 132 -17.98 6.32 9.62
C LEU A 132 -16.61 5.82 10.09
N SER A 133 -16.55 5.28 11.29
CA SER A 133 -15.36 4.64 11.84
C SER A 133 -15.22 3.19 11.36
N GLY A 134 -14.01 2.76 11.01
CA GLY A 134 -13.71 1.37 10.68
C GLY A 134 -12.56 1.23 9.68
N ASP A 135 -12.43 0.03 9.10
CA ASP A 135 -11.44 -0.26 8.06
C ASP A 135 -12.01 0.00 6.67
N TYR A 136 -11.54 1.10 6.07
CA TYR A 136 -11.72 1.40 4.66
C TYR A 136 -10.72 0.58 3.86
N TYR A 137 -10.96 0.40 2.56
CA TYR A 137 -9.99 -0.29 1.71
C TYR A 137 -9.85 0.32 0.33
N LEU A 138 -8.60 0.43 -0.12
CA LEU A 138 -8.26 0.82 -1.49
C LEU A 138 -8.33 -0.40 -2.38
N GLU A 139 -8.86 -0.19 -3.58
CA GLU A 139 -8.81 -1.17 -4.64
C GLU A 139 -8.38 -0.52 -5.94
N TYR A 140 -7.68 -1.32 -6.73
CA TYR A 140 -7.18 -0.97 -8.04
C TYR A 140 -7.79 -1.90 -9.09
N GLU A 141 -8.28 -1.31 -10.16
CA GLU A 141 -8.72 -2.04 -11.35
C GLU A 141 -7.79 -1.69 -12.49
N THR A 142 -7.32 -2.71 -13.18
CA THR A 142 -6.41 -2.58 -14.33
C THR A 142 -7.10 -3.17 -15.55
N TRP A 143 -7.13 -2.42 -16.65
CA TRP A 143 -7.75 -2.83 -17.89
C TRP A 143 -6.69 -3.30 -18.88
N GLN A 144 -6.91 -4.46 -19.50
CA GLN A 144 -6.16 -4.89 -20.66
C GLN A 144 -6.96 -4.56 -21.92
N ASP A 145 -6.42 -3.74 -22.81
CA ASP A 145 -7.00 -3.55 -24.13
C ASP A 145 -6.45 -4.64 -25.06
N VAL A 146 -7.32 -5.56 -25.46
CA VAL A 146 -7.15 -6.30 -26.69
C VAL A 146 -8.42 -6.02 -27.51
N GLN A 147 -8.35 -5.00 -28.39
CA GLN A 147 -9.37 -4.66 -29.38
C GLN A 147 -10.70 -4.05 -28.87
N GLN A 148 -10.68 -3.03 -28.00
CA GLN A 148 -11.88 -2.24 -27.65
C GLN A 148 -13.09 -3.06 -27.15
N THR A 149 -12.88 -4.31 -26.73
CA THR A 149 -13.90 -5.12 -26.06
C THR A 149 -13.51 -5.25 -24.60
N ARG A 150 -14.38 -4.71 -23.74
CA ARG A 150 -14.15 -4.56 -22.29
C ARG A 150 -14.23 -5.92 -21.59
N LEU A 151 -13.22 -6.78 -21.69
CA LEU A 151 -13.34 -8.14 -21.18
C LEU A 151 -11.99 -8.72 -20.75
N THR A 152 -11.56 -8.42 -19.53
CA THR A 152 -11.19 -9.43 -18.51
C THR A 152 -10.88 -8.73 -17.20
N THR A 153 -11.60 -9.08 -16.14
CA THR A 153 -11.27 -8.75 -14.73
C THR A 153 -10.05 -9.52 -14.21
N GLN A 154 -9.17 -9.98 -15.11
CA GLN A 154 -7.87 -10.56 -14.79
C GLN A 154 -6.85 -9.43 -14.90
N GLY A 155 -6.34 -9.00 -13.75
CA GLY A 155 -5.51 -7.80 -13.65
C GLY A 155 -4.20 -7.94 -14.42
N ARG A 156 -3.61 -6.80 -14.78
CA ARG A 156 -2.20 -6.71 -15.15
C ARG A 156 -1.40 -6.38 -13.90
N GLU A 157 -0.27 -7.05 -13.72
CA GLU A 157 0.75 -6.64 -12.75
C GLU A 157 1.03 -5.14 -12.91
N THR A 158 0.81 -4.39 -11.84
CA THR A 158 0.91 -2.94 -11.84
C THR A 158 1.73 -2.50 -10.64
N TRP A 159 2.77 -1.72 -10.89
CA TRP A 159 3.72 -1.33 -9.87
C TRP A 159 3.55 0.14 -9.54
N PHE A 160 3.42 0.47 -8.26
CA PHE A 160 3.43 1.84 -7.77
C PHE A 160 4.83 2.16 -7.26
N GLU A 161 5.51 3.04 -8.01
CA GLU A 161 6.81 3.61 -7.66
C GLU A 161 6.70 4.39 -6.35
N PHE A 162 5.68 5.24 -6.26
CA PHE A 162 5.32 5.93 -5.02
C PHE A 162 3.88 5.64 -4.66
N PHE A 163 3.65 5.42 -3.38
CA PHE A 163 2.35 5.24 -2.76
C PHE A 163 2.39 5.95 -1.41
N ASP A 164 1.38 6.75 -1.09
CA ASP A 164 1.31 7.45 0.19
C ASP A 164 -0.14 7.47 0.69
N VAL A 165 -0.30 7.19 1.97
CA VAL A 165 -1.54 7.35 2.71
C VAL A 165 -1.23 8.06 4.02
N THR A 166 -1.98 9.11 4.28
CA THR A 166 -1.87 9.92 5.50
C THR A 166 -3.25 10.13 6.09
N VAL A 167 -3.38 9.85 7.38
CA VAL A 167 -4.63 10.07 8.12
C VAL A 167 -4.47 11.26 9.05
N THR A 168 -5.38 12.22 8.96
CA THR A 168 -5.44 13.39 9.84
C THR A 168 -6.75 13.47 10.59
N ASP A 169 -6.79 14.26 11.65
CA ASP A 169 -8.03 14.72 12.25
C ASP A 169 -8.72 15.75 11.34
N ALA A 170 -9.85 16.29 11.81
CA ALA A 170 -10.65 17.27 11.06
C ALA A 170 -9.94 18.62 10.87
N ASP A 171 -8.90 18.90 11.68
CA ASP A 171 -8.08 20.11 11.61
C ASP A 171 -6.78 19.87 10.83
N SER A 172 -6.71 18.76 10.08
CA SER A 172 -5.56 18.31 9.30
C SER A 172 -4.31 17.95 10.10
N ASN A 173 -4.38 17.78 11.42
CA ASN A 173 -3.26 17.25 12.19
C ASN A 173 -3.14 15.76 12.00
N ILE A 174 -1.94 15.29 11.71
CA ILE A 174 -1.68 13.86 11.53
C ILE A 174 -2.01 13.07 12.81
N VAL A 175 -2.78 11.99 12.70
CA VAL A 175 -3.33 11.31 13.88
C VAL A 175 -2.30 10.42 14.59
N THR A 176 -1.05 10.33 14.12
CA THR A 176 -0.06 9.37 14.63
C THR A 176 1.38 9.65 14.18
N ASN A 177 2.36 9.34 15.04
CA ASN A 177 3.83 9.28 14.84
C ASN A 177 4.60 10.59 14.53
N SER A 178 4.23 11.66 15.22
CA SER A 178 4.98 12.92 15.27
C SER A 178 6.48 12.77 15.59
N ASN A 179 6.84 11.82 16.45
CA ASN A 179 8.18 11.73 17.06
C ASN A 179 9.07 10.59 16.53
N ASP A 180 8.49 9.59 15.84
CA ASP A 180 9.24 8.51 15.20
C ASP A 180 8.63 8.20 13.82
N PRO A 181 9.13 8.88 12.78
CA PRO A 181 8.55 8.85 11.45
C PRO A 181 8.81 7.55 10.69
N THR A 182 9.64 6.66 11.26
CA THR A 182 9.97 5.35 10.70
C THR A 182 9.09 4.25 11.28
N ARG A 183 8.40 4.54 12.39
CA ARG A 183 7.40 3.66 12.95
C ARG A 183 6.07 3.90 12.21
N PRO A 184 5.37 2.85 11.76
CA PRO A 184 4.02 2.99 11.26
C PRO A 184 3.07 3.36 12.40
N ALA A 185 2.07 4.14 12.06
CA ALA A 185 0.93 4.47 12.91
C ALA A 185 0.02 3.27 13.14
N GLY A 186 0.09 2.28 12.24
CA GLY A 186 -0.82 1.16 12.17
C GLY A 186 -2.17 1.54 11.55
N ARG A 187 -2.25 2.65 10.80
CA ARG A 187 -3.50 3.03 10.12
C ARG A 187 -3.63 2.30 8.80
N LEU A 188 -2.57 2.26 8.00
CA LEU A 188 -2.41 1.47 6.79
C LEU A 188 -1.94 0.06 7.15
N TRP A 189 -2.71 -0.95 6.75
CA TRP A 189 -2.41 -2.34 7.06
C TRP A 189 -2.91 -3.29 5.97
N SER A 190 -2.29 -4.48 5.94
CA SER A 190 -2.79 -5.61 5.17
C SER A 190 -2.30 -6.91 5.81
N ARG A 191 -3.03 -8.01 5.58
CA ARG A 191 -2.58 -9.36 5.92
C ARG A 191 -1.55 -9.90 4.94
N GLN A 192 -1.50 -9.30 3.75
CA GLN A 192 -0.60 -9.67 2.68
C GLN A 192 -0.08 -8.42 1.98
N TRP A 193 1.22 -8.29 1.78
CA TRP A 193 1.83 -7.22 0.99
C TRP A 193 2.55 -7.82 -0.20
N ALA A 194 2.19 -7.42 -1.42
CA ALA A 194 2.93 -7.78 -2.63
C ALA A 194 3.84 -6.63 -3.05
N LEU A 195 5.12 -6.95 -3.27
CA LEU A 195 6.20 -5.97 -3.35
C LEU A 195 7.25 -6.39 -4.36
N ASN A 196 7.89 -5.41 -5.00
CA ASN A 196 8.84 -5.62 -6.09
C ASN A 196 10.06 -4.71 -5.93
N THR A 197 11.27 -5.25 -5.98
CA THR A 197 12.52 -4.46 -5.91
C THR A 197 13.14 -4.25 -7.30
N THR A 198 12.64 -4.94 -8.32
CA THR A 198 13.12 -4.95 -9.72
C THR A 198 14.53 -5.53 -9.92
N SER A 199 15.12 -6.17 -8.89
CA SER A 199 16.46 -6.75 -9.02
C SER A 199 16.73 -7.89 -8.03
N PHE A 200 17.51 -8.89 -8.46
CA PHE A 200 18.04 -9.95 -7.60
C PHE A 200 19.39 -9.62 -6.95
N GLU A 201 20.01 -8.50 -7.34
CA GLU A 201 21.38 -8.15 -6.94
C GLU A 201 21.49 -6.72 -6.40
N ARG A 202 20.54 -5.86 -6.77
CA ARG A 202 20.45 -4.46 -6.36
C ARG A 202 19.21 -4.29 -5.50
N PHE A 203 19.17 -3.23 -4.69
CA PHE A 203 17.98 -2.85 -3.90
C PHE A 203 17.59 -3.89 -2.84
N PRO A 204 18.42 -4.10 -1.81
CA PRO A 204 18.05 -5.01 -0.72
C PRO A 204 16.79 -4.50 -0.01
N VAL A 205 15.94 -5.41 0.44
CA VAL A 205 14.78 -5.05 1.27
C VAL A 205 15.28 -4.48 2.58
N LYS A 206 15.00 -3.20 2.84
CA LYS A 206 15.34 -2.51 4.10
C LYS A 206 14.13 -2.21 4.99
N THR A 207 12.93 -2.54 4.53
CA THR A 207 11.66 -2.33 5.23
C THR A 207 11.53 -3.21 6.46
N ALA A 208 10.90 -2.67 7.50
CA ALA A 208 10.41 -3.43 8.64
C ALA A 208 8.89 -3.55 8.58
N PHE A 209 8.36 -4.76 8.74
CA PHE A 209 6.94 -5.02 8.87
C PHE A 209 6.58 -5.16 10.34
N TYR A 210 5.44 -4.59 10.71
CA TYR A 210 4.92 -4.64 12.07
C TYR A 210 3.66 -5.50 12.07
N ILE A 211 3.70 -6.59 12.83
CA ILE A 211 2.58 -7.52 12.98
C ILE A 211 1.96 -7.26 14.35
N TYR A 212 0.70 -6.83 14.33
CA TYR A 212 -0.11 -6.65 15.52
C TYR A 212 -0.93 -7.92 15.76
N THR A 213 -0.82 -8.49 16.95
CA THR A 213 -1.54 -9.70 17.35
C THR A 213 -2.61 -9.37 18.39
N GLU A 214 -3.67 -10.18 18.46
CA GLU A 214 -4.83 -9.93 19.35
C GLU A 214 -4.45 -9.94 20.84
N ASP A 215 -3.39 -10.67 21.20
CA ASP A 215 -2.83 -10.72 22.56
C ASP A 215 -1.99 -9.48 22.93
N GLY A 216 -1.94 -8.47 22.06
CA GLY A 216 -1.34 -7.17 22.32
C GLY A 216 0.17 -7.11 22.09
N PHE A 217 0.79 -8.16 21.54
CA PHE A 217 2.18 -8.10 21.10
C PHE A 217 2.31 -7.43 19.74
N VAL A 218 3.43 -6.73 19.55
CA VAL A 218 3.84 -6.16 18.27
C VAL A 218 5.16 -6.79 17.87
N ASN A 219 5.13 -7.58 16.80
CA ASN A 219 6.34 -8.19 16.24
C ASN A 219 6.88 -7.30 15.13
N ARG A 220 8.16 -6.93 15.22
CA ARG A 220 8.87 -6.23 14.15
C ARG A 220 9.70 -7.24 13.37
N VAL A 221 9.34 -7.48 12.11
CA VAL A 221 10.06 -8.37 11.19
C VAL A 221 10.83 -7.53 10.20
N ARG A 222 12.14 -7.75 10.11
CA ARG A 222 13.01 -7.15 9.11
C ARG A 222 13.63 -8.26 8.27
N PHE A 223 13.65 -8.06 6.97
CA PHE A 223 14.28 -9.00 6.05
C PHE A 223 15.64 -8.50 5.60
N GLU A 224 16.55 -9.43 5.34
CA GLU A 224 17.84 -9.17 4.68
C GLU A 224 17.88 -10.03 3.42
N MET A 225 17.33 -9.52 2.32
CA MET A 225 17.12 -10.27 1.09
C MET A 225 17.15 -9.37 -0.15
N PHE A 226 17.40 -9.99 -1.32
CA PHE A 226 17.33 -9.38 -2.66
C PHE A 226 16.31 -10.12 -3.55
N PRO A 227 15.01 -10.05 -3.24
CA PRO A 227 13.97 -10.65 -4.05
C PRO A 227 13.66 -9.73 -5.24
N PHE A 228 13.38 -10.28 -6.42
CA PHE A 228 12.84 -9.48 -7.51
C PHE A 228 11.38 -9.09 -7.22
N GLU A 229 10.53 -10.09 -7.00
CA GLU A 229 9.15 -9.98 -6.54
C GLU A 229 8.98 -10.85 -5.30
N TYR A 230 8.19 -10.39 -4.32
CA TYR A 230 7.86 -11.20 -3.17
C TYR A 230 6.55 -10.80 -2.53
N THR A 231 6.03 -11.71 -1.71
CA THR A 231 4.83 -11.46 -0.92
C THR A 231 5.14 -11.68 0.55
N PHE A 232 4.89 -10.68 1.37
CA PHE A 232 4.92 -10.80 2.82
C PHE A 232 3.52 -11.11 3.33
N VAL A 233 3.34 -12.24 3.99
CA VAL A 233 2.07 -12.64 4.60
C VAL A 233 2.24 -12.76 6.10
N SER A 234 1.30 -12.18 6.85
CA SER A 234 1.17 -12.43 8.29
C SER A 234 -0.23 -12.94 8.59
N ASN A 235 -0.31 -14.10 9.23
CA ASN A 235 -1.56 -14.74 9.62
C ASN A 235 -1.36 -15.64 10.86
N ALA A 236 -2.45 -16.03 11.51
CA ALA A 236 -2.41 -16.82 12.74
C ALA A 236 -2.24 -18.34 12.51
N PHE A 237 -2.32 -18.82 11.27
CA PHE A 237 -2.45 -20.25 10.93
C PHE A 237 -1.27 -20.82 10.12
N GLY A 238 -0.34 -19.98 9.68
CA GLY A 238 0.77 -20.36 8.81
C GLY A 238 0.39 -20.54 7.34
N ILE A 239 1.10 -21.45 6.67
CA ILE A 239 1.05 -21.69 5.22
C ILE A 239 0.10 -22.85 4.87
N LYS A 240 -0.26 -23.67 5.86
CA LYS A 240 -1.25 -24.75 5.75
C LYS A 240 -2.10 -24.80 7.01
N GLN A 241 -3.32 -25.32 6.92
CA GLN A 241 -4.13 -25.69 8.09
C GLN A 241 -4.18 -27.21 8.25
N THR A 242 -3.03 -27.81 8.59
CA THR A 242 -2.98 -29.22 9.01
C THR A 242 -2.96 -29.35 10.53
N ASN A 243 -3.12 -30.58 11.05
CA ASN A 243 -2.97 -30.85 12.48
C ASN A 243 -1.50 -30.80 12.95
N ASP A 244 -0.54 -30.55 12.05
CA ASP A 244 0.88 -30.42 12.36
C ASP A 244 1.32 -28.94 12.29
N ALA A 245 1.53 -28.36 13.47
CA ALA A 245 2.00 -26.99 13.61
C ALA A 245 3.39 -26.74 12.98
N PHE A 246 4.27 -27.73 12.90
CA PHE A 246 5.58 -27.57 12.27
C PHE A 246 5.47 -27.55 10.75
N ALA A 247 4.62 -28.40 10.16
CA ALA A 247 4.36 -28.37 8.73
C ALA A 247 3.69 -27.06 8.30
N ASN A 248 2.80 -26.52 9.13
CA ASN A 248 2.10 -25.26 8.86
C ASN A 248 3.03 -24.02 8.91
N ARG A 249 4.18 -24.10 9.60
CA ARG A 249 5.11 -22.98 9.81
C ARG A 249 6.32 -22.96 8.87
N ARG A 250 6.43 -23.89 7.92
CA ARG A 250 7.56 -23.97 6.96
C ARG A 250 7.26 -23.20 5.69
N SER A 251 8.21 -22.37 5.25
CA SER A 251 8.19 -21.73 3.92
C SER A 251 7.99 -22.78 2.82
N VAL A 252 7.13 -22.46 1.84
CA VAL A 252 6.89 -23.32 0.66
C VAL A 252 7.12 -22.52 -0.63
N PRO A 253 7.53 -23.16 -1.74
CA PRO A 253 7.46 -22.55 -3.06
C PRO A 253 6.00 -22.26 -3.47
N GLY A 254 5.74 -21.10 -4.10
CA GLY A 254 4.42 -20.71 -4.62
C GLY A 254 3.58 -19.85 -3.66
N ASN A 255 2.30 -19.63 -4.00
CA ASN A 255 1.40 -18.81 -3.18
C ASN A 255 1.02 -19.54 -1.88
N ALA A 256 1.55 -19.04 -0.75
CA ALA A 256 1.33 -19.56 0.59
C ALA A 256 -0.15 -19.57 1.05
N LEU A 257 -1.03 -18.81 0.39
CA LEU A 257 -2.46 -18.71 0.72
C LEU A 257 -3.38 -19.42 -0.28
N ALA A 258 -2.85 -19.95 -1.39
CA ALA A 258 -3.62 -20.68 -2.39
C ALA A 258 -4.10 -22.06 -1.88
N ASN A 259 -3.45 -22.62 -0.86
CA ASN A 259 -3.71 -23.97 -0.35
C ASN A 259 -4.59 -24.00 0.92
N ASN A 260 -5.09 -22.86 1.40
CA ASN A 260 -5.97 -22.79 2.57
C ASN A 260 -7.44 -22.60 2.12
N ILE A 261 -7.98 -23.64 1.50
CA ILE A 261 -9.43 -23.82 1.27
C ILE A 261 -9.97 -24.70 2.40
#